data_AF-A0A7S0BFK8-F1
#
_entry.id   AF-A0A7S0BFK8-F1
#
_cell.length_a   1.000
_cell.length_b   1.000
_cell.length_c   1.000
_cell.angle_alpha   90.00
_cell.angle_beta   90.00
_cell.angle_gamma   90.00
#
_symmetry.space_group_name_H-M   'P 1'
#
loop_
_entity.id
_entity.type
_entity.pdbx_description
1 polymer ?
#
loop_
_entity_poly.entity_id
_entity_poly.type
_entity_poly.pdbx_seq_one_letter_code
_entity_poly.pdbx_strand_id
1 'polypeptide(L)'
;MYLNASFGHEIRRDYGSGHEATFLVLLFCLLKVGAFEEADFKLLVLRVFTKYLEVTRKLQTTYWLEPAGSHGVWGLDDYSFLNFLWGSAQLLDNKEITPPSVVSSDQVLKDWSDEYLYVDAIRAIKRVKKGPFFEHSPMLRDISEVREGWPKINSGLIKMYRAEVWGKLPVVQHTLFGSMFKFDA
;
A
#
# COMPACT_ATOMS: atom_id res chain seq x y z
N MET A 1 16.91 2.55 12.91
CA MET A 1 17.21 1.73 11.72
C MET A 1 15.99 1.60 10.81
N TYR A 2 14.95 0.86 11.20
CA TYR A 2 13.72 0.69 10.37
C TYR A 2 13.05 2.01 9.97
N LEU A 3 12.89 2.94 10.93
CA LEU A 3 12.30 4.25 10.65
C LEU A 3 13.04 5.00 9.53
N ASN A 4 14.38 5.09 9.60
CA ASN A 4 15.18 5.81 8.59
C ASN A 4 15.05 5.17 7.19
N ALA A 5 14.96 3.84 7.13
CA ALA A 5 14.83 3.12 5.87
C ALA A 5 13.39 3.09 5.30
N SER A 6 12.41 3.67 6.01
CA SER A 6 10.99 3.63 5.63
C SER A 6 10.56 4.71 4.64
N PHE A 7 11.40 5.70 4.32
CA PHE A 7 11.00 6.91 3.58
C PHE A 7 11.69 7.08 2.23
N GLY A 8 12.22 6.00 1.66
CA GLY A 8 12.94 6.01 0.39
C GLY A 8 14.46 5.98 0.55
N HIS A 9 15.17 6.07 -0.58
CA HIS A 9 16.62 6.08 -0.61
C HIS A 9 17.16 7.45 -1.04
N GLU A 10 18.10 8.02 -0.27
CA GLU A 10 18.59 9.38 -0.50
C GLU A 10 19.36 9.55 -1.82
N ILE A 11 20.26 8.60 -2.15
CA ILE A 11 21.10 8.69 -3.35
C ILE A 11 20.31 8.40 -4.63
N ARG A 12 19.55 7.31 -4.64
CA ARG A 12 18.71 6.93 -5.80
C ARG A 12 17.49 7.82 -5.96
N ARG A 13 17.10 8.55 -4.90
CA ARG A 13 15.89 9.38 -4.85
C ARG A 13 14.66 8.58 -5.26
N ASP A 14 14.54 7.36 -4.72
CA ASP A 14 13.46 6.43 -5.03
C ASP A 14 12.66 6.06 -3.77
N TYR A 15 11.43 5.58 -3.98
CA TYR A 15 10.56 5.01 -2.94
C TYR A 15 9.73 3.87 -3.55
N GLY A 16 9.35 2.88 -2.76
CA GLY A 16 8.58 1.73 -3.23
C GLY A 16 8.14 0.81 -2.10
N SER A 17 7.53 -0.32 -2.48
CA SER A 17 6.91 -1.27 -1.55
C SER A 17 7.88 -1.89 -0.53
N GLY A 18 9.18 -1.94 -0.83
CA GLY A 18 10.21 -2.36 0.13
C GLY A 18 10.39 -1.38 1.30
N HIS A 19 10.27 -0.08 1.04
CA HIS A 19 10.29 0.96 2.09
C HIS A 19 9.01 0.91 2.93
N GLU A 20 7.86 0.70 2.29
CA GLU A 20 6.58 0.47 2.96
C GLU A 20 6.61 -0.79 3.85
N ALA A 21 7.17 -1.90 3.35
CA ALA A 21 7.38 -3.12 4.13
C ALA A 21 8.32 -2.89 5.32
N THR A 22 9.34 -2.05 5.16
CA THR A 22 10.24 -1.67 6.26
C THR A 22 9.51 -0.88 7.36
N PHE A 23 8.53 -0.03 6.99
CA PHE A 23 7.67 0.64 7.96
C PHE A 23 6.78 -0.37 8.70
N LEU A 24 6.26 -1.39 8.01
CA LEU A 24 5.54 -2.48 8.66
C LEU A 24 6.41 -3.25 9.67
N VAL A 25 7.68 -3.49 9.34
CA VAL A 25 8.64 -4.10 10.28
C VAL A 25 8.88 -3.21 11.50
N LEU A 26 8.94 -1.88 11.33
CA LEU A 26 8.99 -0.95 12.47
C LEU A 26 7.78 -1.12 13.40
N LEU A 27 6.56 -1.16 12.85
CA LEU A 27 5.34 -1.37 13.65
C LEU A 27 5.37 -2.72 14.37
N PHE A 28 5.82 -3.78 13.70
CA PHE A 28 6.02 -5.10 14.30
C PHE A 28 7.04 -5.07 15.45
N CYS A 29 8.16 -4.36 15.29
CA CYS A 29 9.14 -4.20 16.36
C CYS A 29 8.56 -3.43 17.57
N LEU A 30 7.74 -2.40 17.34
CA LEU A 30 7.08 -1.64 18.40
C LEU A 30 6.09 -2.52 19.19
N LEU A 31 5.36 -3.41 18.51
CA LEU A 31 4.54 -4.43 19.15
C LEU A 31 5.39 -5.39 20.01
N LYS A 32 6.52 -5.87 19.48
CA LYS A 32 7.41 -6.79 20.19
C LYS A 32 8.01 -6.24 21.48
N VAL A 33 8.22 -4.93 21.56
CA VAL A 33 8.73 -4.28 22.79
C VAL A 33 7.62 -3.83 23.73
N GLY A 34 6.36 -4.13 23.42
CA GLY A 34 5.20 -3.78 24.25
C GLY A 34 4.83 -2.29 24.19
N ALA A 35 5.24 -1.56 23.14
CA ALA A 35 4.80 -0.18 22.94
C ALA A 35 3.34 -0.09 22.47
N PHE A 36 2.82 -1.17 21.89
CA PHE A 36 1.44 -1.36 21.46
C PHE A 36 1.01 -2.80 21.73
N GLU A 37 -0.29 -3.02 21.79
CA GLU A 37 -0.90 -4.35 21.95
C GLU A 37 -1.77 -4.70 20.74
N GLU A 38 -2.30 -5.93 20.69
CA GLU A 38 -3.20 -6.36 19.60
C GLU A 38 -4.46 -5.48 19.49
N ALA A 39 -4.94 -4.95 20.63
CA ALA A 39 -6.04 -4.01 20.68
C ALA A 39 -5.78 -2.72 19.85
N ASP A 40 -4.51 -2.37 19.64
CA ASP A 40 -4.09 -1.16 18.91
C ASP A 40 -3.97 -1.37 17.41
N PHE A 41 -4.17 -2.58 16.86
CA PHE A 41 -3.97 -2.84 15.42
C PHE A 41 -4.78 -1.90 14.53
N LYS A 42 -6.04 -1.62 14.90
CA LYS A 42 -6.87 -0.66 14.16
C LYS A 42 -6.29 0.76 14.23
N LEU A 43 -5.75 1.17 15.38
CA LEU A 43 -5.11 2.48 15.54
C LEU A 43 -3.83 2.58 14.72
N LEU A 44 -2.99 1.54 14.73
CA LEU A 44 -1.75 1.48 13.95
C LEU A 44 -2.02 1.62 12.45
N VAL A 45 -3.08 1.00 11.94
CA VAL A 45 -3.47 1.13 10.53
C VAL A 45 -4.17 2.46 10.25
N LEU A 46 -5.25 2.78 10.96
CA LEU A 46 -6.15 3.88 10.61
C LEU A 46 -5.62 5.26 11.00
N ARG A 47 -4.62 5.34 11.89
CA ARG A 47 -3.98 6.60 12.31
C ARG A 47 -2.52 6.65 11.91
N VAL A 48 -1.70 5.72 12.41
CA VAL A 48 -0.24 5.78 12.25
C VAL A 48 0.14 5.57 10.78
N PHE A 49 -0.37 4.51 10.15
CA PHE A 49 -0.08 4.24 8.75
C PHE A 49 -0.71 5.27 7.80
N THR A 50 -1.92 5.76 8.08
CA THR A 50 -2.51 6.86 7.30
C THR A 50 -1.62 8.10 7.30
N LYS A 51 -1.04 8.48 8.46
CA LYS A 51 -0.06 9.57 8.53
C LYS A 51 1.25 9.27 7.81
N TYR A 52 1.70 8.02 7.85
CA TYR A 52 2.84 7.59 7.04
C TYR A 52 2.58 7.78 5.54
N LEU A 53 1.41 7.37 5.02
CA LEU A 53 1.02 7.57 3.62
C LEU A 53 0.96 9.05 3.22
N GLU A 54 0.43 9.92 4.10
CA GLU A 54 0.43 11.37 3.85
C GLU A 54 1.85 11.91 3.66
N VAL A 55 2.78 11.49 4.53
CA VAL A 55 4.19 11.90 4.45
C VAL A 55 4.84 11.36 3.19
N THR A 56 4.71 10.06 2.90
CA THR A 56 5.38 9.45 1.73
C THR A 56 4.86 10.01 0.42
N ARG A 57 3.57 10.27 0.27
CA ARG A 57 3.01 10.95 -0.92
C ARG A 57 3.51 12.37 -1.08
N LYS A 58 3.66 13.10 0.03
CA LYS A 58 4.27 14.43 0.00
C LYS A 58 5.72 14.34 -0.43
N LEU A 59 6.49 13.37 0.04
CA LEU A 59 7.88 13.15 -0.39
C LEU A 59 7.96 12.81 -1.89
N GLN A 60 7.14 11.86 -2.36
CA GLN A 60 7.06 11.46 -3.77
C GLN A 60 6.83 12.66 -4.68
N THR A 61 5.89 13.54 -4.34
CA THR A 61 5.53 14.71 -5.16
C THR A 61 6.48 15.89 -4.98
N THR A 62 6.98 16.15 -3.76
CA THR A 62 7.87 17.28 -3.48
C THR A 62 9.26 17.05 -4.05
N TYR A 63 9.76 15.82 -3.96
CA TYR A 63 11.10 15.45 -4.38
C TYR A 63 11.14 14.66 -5.68
N TRP A 64 10.00 14.40 -6.32
CA TRP A 64 9.94 13.67 -7.59
C TRP A 64 10.65 12.33 -7.48
N LEU A 65 10.31 11.58 -6.43
CA LEU A 65 10.95 10.30 -6.18
C LEU A 65 10.64 9.33 -7.32
N GLU A 66 11.60 8.51 -7.71
CA GLU A 66 11.37 7.46 -8.69
C GLU A 66 10.69 6.24 -8.04
N PRO A 67 9.82 5.52 -8.76
CA PRO A 67 9.28 4.24 -8.30
C PRO A 67 10.36 3.16 -8.16
N ALA A 68 10.68 2.77 -6.93
CA ALA A 68 11.68 1.74 -6.62
C ALA A 68 11.11 0.34 -6.84
N GLY A 69 11.71 -0.42 -7.74
CA GLY A 69 11.28 -1.80 -8.03
C GLY A 69 9.89 -1.89 -8.67
N SER A 70 9.40 -0.80 -9.26
CA SER A 70 8.11 -0.79 -9.96
C SER A 70 8.14 -1.74 -11.17
N HIS A 71 7.04 -2.46 -11.35
CA HIS A 71 6.80 -3.27 -12.53
C HIS A 71 6.15 -2.46 -13.67
N GLY A 72 6.13 -1.14 -13.56
CA GLY A 72 5.41 -0.25 -14.47
C GLY A 72 3.92 -0.60 -14.49
N VAL A 73 3.36 -0.74 -15.69
CA VAL A 73 1.95 -1.13 -15.89
C VAL A 73 1.59 -2.52 -15.33
N TRP A 74 2.57 -3.36 -15.03
CA TRP A 74 2.36 -4.69 -14.45
C TRP A 74 2.39 -4.70 -12.91
N GLY A 75 2.60 -3.55 -12.28
CA GLY A 75 2.53 -3.39 -10.82
C GLY A 75 1.12 -3.07 -10.36
N LEU A 76 0.85 -3.31 -9.07
CA LEU A 76 -0.40 -2.86 -8.44
C LEU A 76 -0.47 -1.32 -8.40
N ASP A 77 0.63 -0.71 -7.97
CA ASP A 77 0.84 0.74 -7.90
C ASP A 77 2.35 1.01 -7.99
N ASP A 78 2.73 2.25 -8.29
CA ASP A 78 4.13 2.64 -8.45
C ASP A 78 4.88 2.59 -7.11
N TYR A 79 4.21 2.84 -5.99
CA TYR A 79 4.87 3.10 -4.70
C TYR A 79 4.39 2.22 -3.55
N SER A 80 3.09 1.92 -3.48
CA SER A 80 2.43 1.41 -2.26
C SER A 80 1.66 0.11 -2.52
N PHE A 81 1.49 -0.72 -1.50
CA PHE A 81 0.70 -1.95 -1.59
C PHE A 81 -0.29 -2.07 -0.42
N LEU A 82 0.18 -1.79 0.80
CA LEU A 82 -0.58 -2.05 2.03
C LEU A 82 -1.88 -1.22 2.13
N ASN A 83 -1.94 -0.05 1.53
CA ASN A 83 -3.16 0.75 1.41
C ASN A 83 -4.28 0.02 0.64
N PHE A 84 -3.95 -0.74 -0.41
CA PHE A 84 -4.92 -1.58 -1.11
C PHE A 84 -5.29 -2.82 -0.30
N LEU A 85 -4.30 -3.46 0.34
CA LEU A 85 -4.53 -4.64 1.16
C LEU A 85 -5.45 -4.33 2.36
N TRP A 86 -5.11 -3.35 3.18
CA TRP A 86 -5.92 -2.97 4.34
C TRP A 86 -7.19 -2.23 3.92
N GLY A 87 -7.15 -1.45 2.85
CA GLY A 87 -8.34 -0.79 2.31
C GLY A 87 -9.40 -1.77 1.81
N SER A 88 -9.00 -2.86 1.16
CA SER A 88 -9.94 -3.92 0.76
C SER A 88 -10.51 -4.67 1.97
N ALA A 89 -9.74 -4.77 3.06
CA ALA A 89 -10.24 -5.32 4.32
C ALA A 89 -11.29 -4.42 4.98
N GLN A 90 -11.18 -3.09 4.86
CA GLN A 90 -12.23 -2.16 5.31
C GLN A 90 -13.56 -2.34 4.55
N LEU A 91 -13.52 -2.92 3.34
CA LEU A 91 -14.65 -2.98 2.41
C LEU A 91 -15.31 -4.37 2.32
N LEU A 92 -14.89 -5.37 3.12
CA LEU A 92 -15.33 -6.77 3.01
C LEU A 92 -16.85 -6.94 2.92
N ASP A 93 -17.59 -6.23 3.78
CA ASP A 93 -19.06 -6.31 3.86
C ASP A 93 -19.77 -5.09 3.27
N ASN A 94 -19.04 -4.21 2.55
CA ASN A 94 -19.59 -2.98 2.02
C ASN A 94 -20.36 -3.22 0.71
N LYS A 95 -21.64 -2.84 0.69
CA LYS A 95 -22.55 -3.01 -0.46
C LYS A 95 -22.65 -1.77 -1.34
N GLU A 96 -22.31 -0.59 -0.81
CA GLU A 96 -22.42 0.69 -1.50
C GLU A 96 -21.17 0.95 -2.35
N ILE A 97 -20.00 0.76 -1.75
CA ILE A 97 -18.70 0.92 -2.39
C ILE A 97 -18.34 -0.42 -3.02
N THR A 98 -18.70 -0.64 -4.28
CA THR A 98 -18.33 -1.85 -5.03
C THR A 98 -16.96 -1.69 -5.70
N PRO A 99 -16.20 -2.78 -5.97
CA PRO A 99 -14.91 -2.66 -6.63
C PRO A 99 -14.93 -1.89 -7.96
N PRO A 100 -15.89 -2.13 -8.88
CA PRO A 100 -16.00 -1.33 -10.11
C PRO A 100 -16.28 0.16 -9.85
N SER A 101 -17.04 0.47 -8.81
CA SER A 101 -17.42 1.86 -8.50
C SER A 101 -16.24 2.71 -8.04
N VAL A 102 -15.26 2.11 -7.33
CA VAL A 102 -14.06 2.84 -6.89
C VAL A 102 -13.23 3.32 -8.08
N VAL A 103 -13.20 2.55 -9.17
CA VAL A 103 -12.47 2.92 -10.39
C VAL A 103 -13.29 3.85 -11.29
N SER A 104 -14.59 3.60 -11.43
CA SER A 104 -15.43 4.28 -12.44
C SER A 104 -16.20 5.51 -11.94
N SER A 105 -16.45 5.65 -10.64
CA SER A 105 -17.27 6.73 -10.09
C SER A 105 -16.44 7.78 -9.36
N ASP A 106 -16.35 8.97 -9.94
CA ASP A 106 -15.70 10.11 -9.28
C ASP A 106 -16.48 10.59 -8.05
N GLN A 107 -17.79 10.32 -7.97
CA GLN A 107 -18.60 10.60 -6.79
C GLN A 107 -18.19 9.71 -5.61
N VAL A 108 -17.97 8.40 -5.85
CA VAL A 108 -17.47 7.48 -4.81
C VAL A 108 -16.11 7.95 -4.29
N LEU A 109 -15.23 8.39 -5.20
CA LEU A 109 -13.95 8.96 -4.79
C LEU A 109 -14.12 10.23 -3.96
N LYS A 110 -15.02 11.13 -4.34
CA LYS A 110 -15.26 12.37 -3.60
C LYS A 110 -15.79 12.10 -2.19
N ASP A 111 -16.71 11.15 -2.05
CA ASP A 111 -17.43 10.93 -0.78
C ASP A 111 -16.62 10.08 0.21
N TRP A 112 -15.86 9.10 -0.27
CA TRP A 112 -15.32 8.04 0.59
C TRP A 112 -13.80 7.98 0.72
N SER A 113 -13.08 8.81 -0.03
CA SER A 113 -11.62 8.77 -0.06
C SER A 113 -10.93 9.31 1.19
N ASP A 114 -11.63 9.98 2.09
CA ASP A 114 -11.07 10.38 3.39
C ASP A 114 -11.31 9.32 4.48
N GLU A 115 -12.12 8.30 4.19
CA GLU A 115 -12.51 7.24 5.14
C GLU A 115 -11.92 5.86 4.80
N TYR A 116 -11.76 5.56 3.52
CA TYR A 116 -11.33 4.24 3.03
C TYR A 116 -9.98 4.30 2.31
N LEU A 117 -8.99 3.55 2.80
CA LEU A 117 -7.62 3.55 2.28
C LEU A 117 -7.55 3.12 0.80
N TYR A 118 -8.40 2.19 0.37
CA TYR A 118 -8.45 1.76 -1.04
C TYR A 118 -8.95 2.88 -1.94
N VAL A 119 -10.02 3.55 -1.52
CA VAL A 119 -10.65 4.65 -2.28
C VAL A 119 -9.68 5.84 -2.35
N ASP A 120 -9.01 6.14 -1.25
CA ASP A 120 -7.95 7.15 -1.17
C ASP A 120 -6.77 6.84 -2.12
N ALA A 121 -6.35 5.58 -2.18
CA ALA A 121 -5.28 5.15 -3.09
C ALA A 121 -5.66 5.37 -4.56
N ILE A 122 -6.88 5.01 -4.96
CA ILE A 122 -7.36 5.24 -6.33
C ILE A 122 -7.50 6.73 -6.62
N ARG A 123 -7.97 7.55 -5.67
CA ARG A 123 -7.98 9.01 -5.77
C ARG A 123 -6.57 9.56 -6.00
N ALA A 124 -5.58 9.09 -5.27
CA ALA A 124 -4.19 9.52 -5.41
C ALA A 124 -3.63 9.20 -6.80
N ILE A 125 -3.90 7.99 -7.33
CA ILE A 125 -3.50 7.60 -8.68
C ILE A 125 -4.11 8.52 -9.73
N LYS A 126 -5.44 8.73 -9.72
CA LYS A 126 -6.13 9.60 -10.70
C LYS A 126 -5.69 11.07 -10.65
N ARG A 127 -5.18 11.54 -9.50
CA ARG A 127 -4.61 12.88 -9.38
C ARG A 127 -3.30 13.00 -10.16
N VAL A 128 -2.45 11.99 -10.11
CA VAL A 128 -1.11 11.98 -10.72
C VAL A 128 -1.15 11.53 -12.17
N LYS A 129 -1.77 10.38 -12.46
CA LYS A 129 -1.83 9.77 -13.79
C LYS A 129 -3.05 10.31 -14.56
N LYS A 130 -2.85 10.63 -15.84
CA LYS A 130 -3.90 11.15 -16.74
C LYS A 130 -4.20 10.14 -17.84
N GLY A 131 -5.40 10.26 -18.40
CA GLY A 131 -5.92 9.33 -19.41
C GLY A 131 -6.84 8.27 -18.81
N PRO A 132 -7.33 7.34 -19.64
CA PRO A 132 -8.17 6.25 -19.19
C PRO A 132 -7.45 5.36 -18.16
N PHE A 133 -8.15 5.02 -17.07
CA PHE A 133 -7.56 4.30 -15.95
C PHE A 133 -6.95 2.94 -16.35
N PHE A 134 -7.55 2.26 -17.32
CA PHE A 134 -7.06 0.96 -17.82
C PHE A 134 -5.72 1.06 -18.56
N GLU A 135 -5.33 2.24 -19.07
CA GLU A 135 -4.06 2.42 -19.79
C GLU A 135 -2.88 2.53 -18.83
N HIS A 136 -3.08 3.20 -17.69
CA HIS A 136 -1.99 3.49 -16.75
C HIS A 136 -2.03 2.64 -15.47
N SER A 137 -3.13 1.93 -15.23
CA SER A 137 -3.35 1.06 -14.06
C SER A 137 -4.17 -0.19 -14.42
N PRO A 138 -3.77 -0.98 -15.43
CA PRO A 138 -4.54 -2.13 -15.91
C PRO A 138 -4.76 -3.20 -14.83
N MET A 139 -3.78 -3.47 -13.98
CA MET A 139 -3.95 -4.46 -12.90
C MET A 139 -5.05 -4.07 -11.90
N LEU A 140 -5.09 -2.80 -11.48
CA LEU A 140 -6.16 -2.30 -10.62
C LEU A 140 -7.51 -2.31 -11.33
N ARG A 141 -7.51 -2.10 -12.66
CA ARG A 141 -8.72 -2.25 -13.47
C ARG A 141 -9.20 -3.70 -13.46
N ASP A 142 -8.34 -4.67 -13.71
CA ASP A 142 -8.69 -6.09 -13.69
C ASP A 142 -9.19 -6.54 -12.30
N ILE A 143 -8.53 -6.08 -11.24
CA ILE A 143 -8.95 -6.34 -9.85
C ILE A 143 -10.36 -5.79 -9.60
N SER A 144 -10.69 -4.62 -10.15
CA SER A 144 -12.02 -4.02 -9.99
C SER A 144 -13.14 -4.83 -10.65
N GLU A 145 -12.81 -5.72 -11.59
CA GLU A 145 -13.77 -6.55 -12.34
C GLU A 145 -13.97 -7.95 -11.72
N VAL A 146 -13.30 -8.25 -10.60
CA VAL A 146 -13.49 -9.50 -9.85
C VAL A 146 -14.92 -9.59 -9.31
N ARG A 147 -15.70 -10.56 -9.85
CA ARG A 147 -17.15 -10.67 -9.62
C ARG A 147 -17.51 -11.06 -8.19
N GLU A 148 -16.63 -11.78 -7.51
CA GLU A 148 -16.83 -12.22 -6.12
C GLU A 148 -16.64 -11.08 -5.10
N GLY A 149 -16.26 -9.88 -5.54
CA GLY A 149 -16.20 -8.68 -4.71
C GLY A 149 -15.01 -8.60 -3.75
N TRP A 150 -15.12 -7.73 -2.74
CA TRP A 150 -14.05 -7.42 -1.80
C TRP A 150 -13.45 -8.61 -1.05
N PRO A 151 -14.22 -9.62 -0.59
CA PRO A 151 -13.63 -10.79 0.07
C PRO A 151 -12.63 -11.53 -0.81
N LYS A 152 -12.97 -11.72 -2.09
CA LYS A 152 -12.07 -12.36 -3.05
C LYS A 152 -10.86 -11.48 -3.35
N ILE A 153 -11.08 -10.19 -3.59
CA ILE A 153 -10.01 -9.21 -3.84
C ILE A 153 -9.02 -9.18 -2.67
N ASN A 154 -9.49 -9.06 -1.43
CA ASN A 154 -8.64 -9.02 -0.25
C ASN A 154 -7.80 -10.30 -0.13
N SER A 155 -8.43 -11.47 -0.28
CA SER A 155 -7.72 -12.76 -0.26
C SER A 155 -6.65 -12.86 -1.37
N GLY A 156 -6.93 -12.28 -2.55
CA GLY A 156 -6.00 -12.19 -3.67
C GLY A 156 -4.83 -11.26 -3.36
N LEU A 157 -5.11 -10.08 -2.80
CA LEU A 157 -4.10 -9.11 -2.39
C LEU A 157 -3.18 -9.64 -1.28
N ILE A 158 -3.68 -10.48 -0.36
CA ILE A 158 -2.83 -11.16 0.63
C ILE A 158 -1.82 -12.07 -0.08
N LYS A 159 -2.27 -12.87 -1.05
CA LYS A 159 -1.39 -13.77 -1.82
C LYS A 159 -0.39 -12.99 -2.65
N MET A 160 -0.87 -11.94 -3.31
CA MET A 160 -0.04 -11.08 -4.14
C MET A 160 1.00 -10.32 -3.30
N TYR A 161 0.67 -9.80 -2.12
CA TYR A 161 1.64 -9.14 -1.23
C TYR A 161 2.78 -10.09 -0.82
N ARG A 162 2.43 -11.34 -0.51
CA ARG A 162 3.43 -12.37 -0.19
C ARG A 162 4.35 -12.66 -1.37
N ALA A 163 3.80 -12.81 -2.58
CA ALA A 163 4.58 -13.16 -3.77
C ALA A 163 5.39 -11.98 -4.31
N GLU A 164 4.78 -10.81 -4.41
CA GLU A 164 5.28 -9.67 -5.17
C GLU A 164 6.09 -8.67 -4.32
N VAL A 165 5.89 -8.67 -2.99
CA VAL A 165 6.69 -7.86 -2.07
C VAL A 165 7.68 -8.75 -1.34
N TRP A 166 7.19 -9.64 -0.46
CA TRP A 166 8.08 -10.47 0.38
C TRP A 166 8.82 -11.57 -0.39
N GLY A 167 8.23 -12.08 -1.47
CA GLY A 167 8.82 -13.12 -2.31
C GLY A 167 9.79 -12.60 -3.37
N LYS A 168 9.93 -11.27 -3.53
CA LYS A 168 10.80 -10.67 -4.56
C LYS A 168 12.07 -10.10 -3.95
N LEU A 169 13.18 -10.78 -4.21
CA LEU A 169 14.51 -10.32 -3.77
C LEU A 169 14.79 -8.85 -4.14
N PRO A 170 14.50 -8.34 -5.36
CA PRO A 170 14.75 -6.92 -5.67
C PRO A 170 14.01 -5.93 -4.77
N VAL A 171 12.86 -6.33 -4.18
CA VAL A 171 12.04 -5.51 -3.29
C VAL A 171 12.55 -5.57 -1.85
N VAL A 172 12.90 -6.76 -1.36
CA VAL A 172 13.30 -7.00 0.05
C VAL A 172 14.81 -7.12 0.29
N GLN A 173 15.65 -6.98 -0.74
CA GLN A 173 17.13 -7.05 -0.61
C GLN A 173 17.71 -6.02 0.38
N HIS A 174 16.99 -4.94 0.64
CA HIS A 174 17.38 -3.90 1.61
C HIS A 174 16.69 -4.05 2.97
N THR A 175 15.89 -5.09 3.18
CA THR A 175 15.28 -5.38 4.46
C THR A 175 16.35 -5.69 5.50
N LEU A 176 16.24 -5.03 6.66
CA LEU A 176 17.25 -5.09 7.71
C LEU A 176 16.86 -6.12 8.77
N PHE A 177 17.79 -7.01 9.11
CA PHE A 177 17.58 -8.05 10.11
C PHE A 177 18.38 -7.73 11.39
N GLY A 178 17.80 -8.06 12.54
CA GLY A 178 18.37 -7.80 13.85
C GLY A 178 17.76 -8.70 14.92
N SER A 179 17.93 -8.35 16.19
CA SER A 179 17.44 -9.18 17.30
C SER A 179 15.91 -9.33 17.34
N MET A 180 15.17 -8.30 16.92
CA MET A 180 13.69 -8.29 16.93
C MET A 180 13.06 -8.88 15.66
N PHE A 181 13.70 -8.73 14.51
CA PHE A 181 13.27 -9.27 13.22
C PHE A 181 14.43 -10.06 12.62
N LYS A 182 14.44 -11.36 12.86
CA LYS A 182 15.57 -12.25 12.53
C LYS A 182 15.43 -12.80 11.11
N PHE A 183 16.58 -13.05 10.48
CA PHE A 183 16.65 -13.90 9.30
C PHE A 183 16.97 -15.31 9.78
N ASP A 184 15.95 -16.17 9.85
CA ASP A 184 16.15 -17.59 10.16
C ASP A 184 16.36 -18.32 8.83
N ALA A 185 17.59 -18.78 8.62
CA ALA A 185 18.04 -19.50 7.41
C ALA A 185 17.69 -20.98 7.48
#